data_AF-A0A935PES6-F1
#
_entry.id   AF-A0A935PES6-F1
#
_cell.length_a   1.000
_cell.length_b   1.000
_cell.length_c   1.000
_cell.angle_alpha   90.00
_cell.angle_beta   90.00
_cell.angle_gamma   90.00
#
_symmetry.space_group_name_H-M   'P 1'
#
loop_
_entity.id
_entity.type
_entity.pdbx_description
1 polymer ?
#
loop_
_entity_poly.entity_id
_entity_poly.type
_entity_poly.pdbx_seq_one_letter_code
_entity_poly.pdbx_strand_id
1 'polypeptide(L)'
;MRVRTRFAPSPTGYMHVGNLRTALYAYLWAKKNGGDFILRIEDTDQERIVEGAVELIYRTLEETGLIWDEGPDKGGPYGPYIQHERKAIYRKYAEELIEKGVAYYCFCDKERLEQLRTNLQLRKLPFRYDGHCKKLSKEEIRRKLDAGVPRVVRQSIPAMGSTTFEDEVFGAITVENTTLDDQVLVKSDGMPTYNFANVVDDHLMEISHVIRGNEYLSSTPKYNLLYQAFGWKIPHYVHCSQVMRDAQHKLSKRDGDASYADFIEKGYLKEAIVNYIALLGWNPGTEREKFTLEELVEAFDLSGISRSPAIFDVHKLTWLNGQFIREMPLERFHEAALPWIRKAVRREDLDLVKVSRVLHERTEKLSDIPGQLDFIDTLPEYPPALYVSRKMKTDEKISLASLRALLPLLETIEPWDHGTLHREIFALIERKGVKSGVVLWPLRTALSGKQFTPGGGVELADIFGREESLRRIRRGIELLEKAA
;
A
#
# COMPACT_ATOMS: atom_id res chain seq x y z
N MET A 1 -3.86 30.44 -8.55
CA MET A 1 -2.82 30.02 -7.58
C MET A 1 -2.33 28.67 -8.05
N ARG A 2 -1.02 28.45 -8.15
CA ARG A 2 -0.47 27.15 -8.56
C ARG A 2 -0.85 26.09 -7.53
N VAL A 3 -1.25 24.90 -7.96
CA VAL A 3 -1.53 23.79 -7.03
C VAL A 3 -0.20 23.32 -6.44
N ARG A 4 -0.13 23.32 -5.11
CA ARG A 4 0.96 22.77 -4.31
C ARG A 4 0.36 21.88 -3.24
N THR A 5 0.80 20.63 -3.19
CA THR A 5 0.41 19.62 -2.21
C THR A 5 1.64 19.11 -1.49
N ARG A 6 1.46 18.42 -0.36
CA ARG A 6 2.58 17.77 0.32
C ARG A 6 2.25 16.39 0.85
N PHE A 7 3.23 15.52 0.82
CA PHE A 7 3.30 14.37 1.71
C PHE A 7 4.23 14.70 2.87
N ALA A 8 3.68 14.66 4.09
CA ALA A 8 4.37 15.11 5.30
C ALA A 8 4.45 13.99 6.36
N PRO A 9 5.22 12.92 6.13
CA PRO A 9 5.30 11.80 7.07
C PRO A 9 6.23 12.09 8.25
N SER A 10 5.88 11.56 9.42
CA SER A 10 6.82 11.42 10.54
C SER A 10 7.64 10.14 10.39
N PRO A 11 8.97 10.17 10.58
CA PRO A 11 9.85 9.01 10.40
C PRO A 11 9.83 8.08 11.63
N THR A 12 8.64 7.67 12.06
CA THR A 12 8.43 6.89 13.30
C THR A 12 8.22 5.39 13.05
N GLY A 13 8.67 4.89 11.90
CA GLY A 13 8.54 3.49 11.51
C GLY A 13 8.17 3.33 10.04
N TYR A 14 7.27 2.39 9.77
CA TYR A 14 6.95 1.92 8.42
C TYR A 14 5.97 2.81 7.66
N MET A 15 6.04 2.77 6.33
CA MET A 15 5.00 3.35 5.48
C MET A 15 3.78 2.43 5.46
N HIS A 16 2.73 2.79 6.21
CA HIS A 16 1.46 2.08 6.18
C HIS A 16 0.61 2.49 4.96
N VAL A 17 -0.34 1.63 4.58
CA VAL A 17 -1.23 1.82 3.42
C VAL A 17 -1.92 3.18 3.42
N GLY A 18 -2.47 3.61 4.57
CA GLY A 18 -3.12 4.93 4.69
C GLY A 18 -2.20 6.13 4.39
N ASN A 19 -0.91 6.04 4.73
CA ASN A 19 0.07 7.08 4.43
C ASN A 19 0.40 7.09 2.95
N LEU A 20 0.63 5.91 2.37
CA LEU A 20 0.88 5.77 0.93
C LEU A 20 -0.33 6.27 0.11
N ARG A 21 -1.57 5.99 0.53
CA ARG A 21 -2.77 6.56 -0.09
C ARG A 21 -2.79 8.08 -0.03
N THR A 22 -2.45 8.65 1.12
CA THR A 22 -2.39 10.11 1.29
C THR A 22 -1.34 10.72 0.38
N ALA A 23 -0.15 10.12 0.31
CA ALA A 23 0.91 10.52 -0.63
C ALA A 23 0.43 10.44 -2.08
N LEU A 24 -0.22 9.34 -2.45
CA LEU A 24 -0.76 9.10 -3.78
C LEU A 24 -1.80 10.17 -4.15
N TYR A 25 -2.79 10.44 -3.32
CA TYR A 25 -3.80 11.47 -3.63
C TYR A 25 -3.19 12.87 -3.73
N ALA A 26 -2.22 13.20 -2.86
CA ALA A 26 -1.49 14.46 -2.97
C ALA A 26 -0.69 14.56 -4.28
N TYR A 27 -0.04 13.48 -4.69
CA TYR A 27 0.67 13.39 -5.97
C TYR A 27 -0.28 13.53 -7.15
N LEU A 28 -1.35 12.73 -7.20
CA LEU A 28 -2.33 12.74 -8.30
C LEU A 28 -2.96 14.13 -8.47
N TRP A 29 -3.36 14.77 -7.38
CA TRP A 29 -3.94 16.11 -7.43
C TRP A 29 -2.95 17.16 -7.93
N ALA A 30 -1.69 17.10 -7.48
CA ALA A 30 -0.66 18.00 -7.98
C ALA A 30 -0.41 17.79 -9.47
N LYS A 31 -0.15 16.54 -9.90
CA LYS A 31 0.20 16.24 -11.29
C LYS A 31 -0.94 16.54 -12.26
N LYS A 32 -2.18 16.23 -11.90
CA LYS A 32 -3.36 16.56 -12.73
C LYS A 32 -3.46 18.06 -13.03
N ASN A 33 -3.09 18.90 -12.06
CA ASN A 33 -3.22 20.34 -12.15
C ASN A 33 -1.90 21.06 -12.54
N GLY A 34 -0.88 20.33 -13.04
CA GLY A 34 0.43 20.91 -13.36
C GLY A 34 1.13 21.56 -12.15
N GLY A 35 0.81 21.08 -10.95
CA GLY A 35 1.28 21.57 -9.67
C GLY A 35 2.54 20.88 -9.16
N ASP A 36 2.93 21.24 -7.94
CA ASP A 36 4.09 20.68 -7.25
C ASP A 36 3.65 19.70 -6.14
N PHE A 37 4.31 18.56 -6.06
CA PHE A 37 4.19 17.56 -5.01
C PHE A 37 5.43 17.62 -4.11
N ILE A 38 5.27 18.07 -2.86
CA ILE A 38 6.38 18.31 -1.93
C ILE A 38 6.50 17.15 -0.93
N LEU A 39 7.74 16.73 -0.63
CA LEU A 39 8.04 15.85 0.49
C LEU A 39 8.60 16.66 1.67
N ARG A 40 7.97 16.54 2.84
CA ARG A 40 8.42 17.20 4.08
C ARG A 40 8.53 16.19 5.22
N ILE A 41 9.68 16.11 5.88
CA ILE A 41 9.88 15.17 6.99
C ILE A 41 9.48 15.83 8.31
N GLU A 42 8.51 15.23 9.00
CA GLU A 42 7.92 15.77 10.23
C GLU A 42 8.42 15.03 11.47
N ASP A 43 9.65 15.36 11.85
CA ASP A 43 10.43 14.70 12.90
C ASP A 43 10.52 15.51 14.20
N THR A 44 9.44 16.22 14.53
CA THR A 44 9.36 17.07 15.73
C THR A 44 9.35 16.29 17.05
N ASP A 45 9.07 14.98 16.99
CA ASP A 45 9.13 14.05 18.11
C ASP A 45 10.34 13.11 17.98
N GLN A 46 11.49 13.58 18.47
CA GLN A 46 12.79 12.92 18.33
C GLN A 46 12.83 11.54 19.03
N GLU A 47 12.06 11.34 20.10
CA GLU A 47 12.00 10.07 20.83
C GLU A 47 11.35 8.94 20.03
N ARG A 48 10.56 9.29 19.01
CA ARG A 48 9.83 8.32 18.17
C ARG A 48 10.51 8.03 16.85
N ILE A 49 11.61 8.71 16.54
CA ILE A 49 12.32 8.52 15.27
C ILE A 49 12.91 7.11 15.23
N VAL A 50 12.70 6.44 14.11
CA VAL A 50 13.25 5.12 13.84
C VAL A 50 14.35 5.27 12.79
N GLU A 51 15.54 4.75 13.10
CA GLU A 51 16.66 4.71 12.17
C GLU A 51 16.27 3.96 10.87
N GLY A 52 16.64 4.50 9.71
CA GLY A 52 16.27 3.92 8.41
C GLY A 52 14.84 4.24 7.92
N ALA A 53 14.01 4.91 8.73
CA ALA A 53 12.63 5.22 8.34
C ALA A 53 12.53 6.27 7.21
N VAL A 54 13.45 7.24 7.18
CA VAL A 54 13.49 8.27 6.13
C VAL A 54 13.88 7.65 4.79
N GLU A 55 14.89 6.79 4.77
CA GLU A 55 15.35 6.06 3.59
C GLU A 55 14.25 5.12 3.06
N LEU A 56 13.51 4.47 3.97
CA LEU A 56 12.34 3.68 3.61
C LEU A 56 11.25 4.54 2.94
N ILE A 57 11.03 5.77 3.41
CA ILE A 57 10.09 6.70 2.80
C ILE A 57 10.52 7.02 1.37
N TYR A 58 11.78 7.43 1.17
CA TYR A 58 12.32 7.76 -0.17
C TYR A 58 12.18 6.58 -1.12
N ARG A 59 12.67 5.41 -0.71
CA ARG A 59 12.60 4.19 -1.53
C ARG A 59 11.16 3.83 -1.90
N THR A 60 10.22 3.92 -0.95
CA THR A 60 8.82 3.57 -1.23
C THR A 60 8.19 4.53 -2.25
N LEU A 61 8.45 5.83 -2.12
CA LEU A 61 7.96 6.83 -3.06
C LEU A 61 8.57 6.67 -4.46
N GLU A 62 9.88 6.41 -4.56
CA GLU A 62 10.56 6.12 -5.82
C GLU A 62 10.00 4.86 -6.49
N GLU A 63 9.88 3.76 -5.75
CA GLU A 63 9.37 2.49 -6.27
C GLU A 63 7.93 2.59 -6.76
N THR A 64 7.11 3.43 -6.15
CA THR A 64 5.71 3.66 -6.53
C THR A 64 5.53 4.71 -7.62
N GLY A 65 6.62 5.34 -8.07
CA GLY A 65 6.59 6.41 -9.07
C GLY A 65 6.09 7.76 -8.54
N LEU A 66 5.94 7.91 -7.22
CA LEU A 66 5.48 9.14 -6.56
C LEU A 66 6.63 10.12 -6.37
N ILE A 67 7.18 10.59 -7.50
CA ILE A 67 8.36 11.46 -7.51
C ILE A 67 7.96 12.88 -7.07
N TRP A 68 8.58 13.35 -5.98
CA TRP A 68 8.39 14.70 -5.44
C TRP A 68 9.24 15.73 -6.19
N ASP A 69 8.71 16.95 -6.28
CA ASP A 69 9.32 18.09 -6.97
C ASP A 69 10.25 18.87 -6.05
N GLU A 70 9.93 18.92 -4.76
CA GLU A 70 10.73 19.54 -3.70
C GLU A 70 10.81 18.60 -2.50
N GLY A 71 11.96 18.55 -1.83
CA GLY A 71 12.16 17.67 -0.69
C GLY A 71 13.53 17.77 -0.06
N PRO A 72 13.81 16.99 0.99
CA PRO A 72 15.06 17.12 1.75
C PRO A 72 16.32 16.79 0.94
N ASP A 73 16.21 15.83 0.02
CA ASP A 73 17.26 15.35 -0.87
C ASP A 73 17.42 16.21 -2.13
N LYS A 74 16.31 16.75 -2.67
CA LYS A 74 16.30 17.57 -3.90
C LYS A 74 16.48 19.06 -3.63
N GLY A 75 16.25 19.49 -2.40
CA GLY A 75 16.11 20.91 -2.06
C GLY A 75 14.84 21.52 -2.66
N GLY A 76 14.88 22.84 -2.83
CA GLY A 76 13.76 23.64 -3.30
C GLY A 76 13.74 25.01 -2.63
N PRO A 77 12.90 25.95 -3.10
CA PRO A 77 12.92 27.34 -2.66
C PRO A 77 12.47 27.56 -1.22
N TYR A 78 11.82 26.57 -0.59
CA TYR A 78 11.22 26.70 0.74
C TYR A 78 11.92 25.85 1.81
N GLY A 79 13.12 25.34 1.48
CA GLY A 79 13.92 24.54 2.38
C GLY A 79 14.32 25.26 3.69
N PRO A 80 14.81 24.53 4.71
CA PRO A 80 14.96 23.07 4.73
C PRO A 80 13.61 22.34 4.76
N TYR A 81 13.54 21.11 4.24
CA TYR A 81 12.31 20.30 4.19
C TYR A 81 12.21 19.29 5.35
N ILE A 82 13.01 19.49 6.40
CA ILE A 82 13.01 18.68 7.62
C ILE A 82 12.69 19.59 8.80
N GLN A 83 11.67 19.23 9.60
CA GLN A 83 11.15 20.14 10.63
C GLN A 83 12.14 20.39 11.77
N HIS A 84 12.95 19.41 12.18
CA HIS A 84 13.95 19.65 13.23
C HIS A 84 15.02 20.70 12.85
N GLU A 85 15.22 20.97 11.56
CA GLU A 85 16.17 22.00 11.08
C GLU A 85 15.54 23.40 11.06
N ARG A 86 14.21 23.50 11.26
CA ARG A 86 13.42 24.72 11.13
C ARG A 86 13.07 25.38 12.48
N LYS A 87 13.71 24.96 13.58
CA LYS A 87 13.42 25.42 14.97
C LYS A 87 13.31 26.93 15.12
N ALA A 88 14.22 27.68 14.51
CA ALA A 88 14.24 29.14 14.60
C ALA A 88 12.99 29.78 13.97
N ILE A 89 12.49 29.19 12.87
CA ILE A 89 11.29 29.64 12.16
C ILE A 89 10.09 29.53 13.10
N TYR A 90 9.88 28.36 13.72
CA TYR A 90 8.75 28.17 14.61
C TYR A 90 8.81 29.04 15.86
N ARG A 91 10.02 29.28 16.41
CA ARG A 91 10.19 30.19 17.55
C ARG A 91 9.70 31.60 17.20
N LYS A 92 10.12 32.14 16.04
CA LYS A 92 9.70 33.45 15.56
C LYS A 92 8.17 33.56 15.49
N TYR A 93 7.50 32.59 14.89
CA TYR A 93 6.04 32.62 14.76
C TYR A 93 5.31 32.40 16.09
N ALA A 94 5.89 31.64 17.02
CA ALA A 94 5.32 31.49 18.35
C ALA A 94 5.39 32.81 19.14
N GLU A 95 6.50 33.54 19.02
CA GLU A 95 6.68 34.87 19.62
C GLU A 95 5.69 35.88 19.04
N GLU A 96 5.50 35.90 17.72
CA GLU A 96 4.48 36.74 17.07
C GLU A 96 3.07 36.48 17.61
N LEU A 97 2.69 35.21 17.80
CA LEU A 97 1.40 34.85 18.37
C LEU A 97 1.25 35.31 19.83
N ILE A 98 2.34 35.30 20.61
CA ILE A 98 2.35 35.80 21.98
C ILE A 98 2.15 37.33 21.99
N GLU A 99 2.85 38.05 21.12
CA GLU A 99 2.71 39.50 20.98
C GLU A 99 1.28 39.91 20.57
N LYS A 100 0.66 39.13 19.68
CA LYS A 100 -0.74 39.28 19.27
C LYS A 100 -1.77 38.84 20.33
N GLY A 101 -1.34 38.28 21.46
CA GLY A 101 -2.23 37.82 22.54
C GLY A 101 -3.04 36.54 22.21
N VAL A 102 -2.69 35.86 21.12
CA VAL A 102 -3.34 34.62 20.65
C VAL A 102 -2.55 33.36 21.04
N ALA A 103 -1.41 33.54 21.71
CA ALA A 103 -0.67 32.50 22.42
C ALA A 103 -0.12 33.04 23.74
N TYR A 104 0.27 32.15 24.65
CA TYR A 104 0.82 32.53 25.95
C TYR A 104 1.78 31.47 26.51
N TYR A 105 2.68 31.90 27.40
CA TYR A 105 3.56 30.99 28.13
C TYR A 105 2.79 30.25 29.23
N CYS A 106 2.96 28.93 29.30
CA CYS A 106 2.44 28.08 30.35
C CYS A 106 3.59 27.47 31.13
N PHE A 107 3.59 27.67 32.45
CA PHE A 107 4.61 27.19 33.39
C PHE A 107 4.07 26.07 34.29
N CYS A 108 2.96 25.43 33.91
CA CYS A 108 2.42 24.30 34.66
C CYS A 108 3.34 23.09 34.51
N ASP A 109 3.76 22.51 35.62
CA ASP A 109 4.51 21.27 35.66
C ASP A 109 3.65 20.04 35.34
N LYS A 110 4.32 18.89 35.19
CA LYS A 110 3.67 17.61 34.88
C LYS A 110 2.74 17.16 36.01
N GLU A 111 3.11 17.40 37.27
CA GLU A 111 2.34 16.98 38.43
C GLU A 111 0.97 17.67 38.47
N ARG A 112 0.94 18.99 38.30
CA ARG A 112 -0.31 19.76 38.21
C ARG A 112 -1.19 19.28 37.06
N LEU A 113 -0.59 19.03 35.88
CA LEU A 113 -1.35 18.57 34.72
C LEU A 113 -1.96 17.18 34.95
N GLU A 114 -1.26 16.31 35.67
CA GLU A 114 -1.75 14.98 36.02
C GLU A 114 -2.86 15.02 37.09
N GLN A 115 -2.74 15.91 38.08
CA GLN A 115 -3.82 16.20 39.03
C GLN A 115 -5.06 16.74 38.30
N LEU A 116 -4.90 17.64 37.34
CA LEU A 116 -6.00 18.15 36.51
C LEU A 116 -6.67 17.02 35.72
N ARG A 117 -5.89 16.13 35.09
CA ARG A 117 -6.40 14.95 34.37
C ARG A 117 -7.22 14.05 35.28
N THR A 118 -6.66 13.67 36.43
CA THR A 118 -7.34 12.82 37.42
C THR A 118 -8.68 13.44 37.85
N ASN A 119 -8.69 14.75 38.16
CA ASN A 119 -9.91 15.46 38.55
C ASN A 119 -10.99 15.47 37.44
N LEU A 120 -10.59 15.68 36.18
CA LEU A 120 -11.53 15.65 35.05
C LEU A 120 -12.04 14.24 34.76
N GLN A 121 -11.18 13.23 34.86
CA GLN A 121 -11.54 11.83 34.67
C GLN A 121 -12.54 11.36 35.74
N LEU A 122 -12.33 11.72 37.01
CA LEU A 122 -13.29 11.46 38.10
C LEU A 122 -14.68 12.07 37.82
N ARG A 123 -14.72 13.18 37.08
CA ARG A 123 -15.95 13.85 36.63
C ARG A 123 -16.46 13.35 35.28
N LYS A 124 -15.82 12.33 34.68
CA LYS A 124 -16.11 11.82 33.34
C LYS A 124 -16.10 12.90 32.24
N LEU A 125 -15.26 13.93 32.43
CA LEU A 125 -15.06 14.99 31.46
C LEU A 125 -13.78 14.73 30.63
N PRO A 126 -13.76 15.09 29.34
CA PRO A 126 -12.54 15.01 28.54
C PRO A 126 -11.47 15.95 29.12
N PHE A 127 -10.20 15.57 28.97
CA PHE A 127 -9.11 16.42 29.39
C PHE A 127 -9.08 17.70 28.55
N ARG A 128 -9.09 18.85 29.24
CA ARG A 128 -8.88 20.17 28.66
C ARG A 128 -8.01 20.98 29.61
N TYR A 129 -7.01 21.65 29.06
CA TYR A 129 -6.21 22.57 29.86
C TYR A 129 -7.09 23.71 30.38
N ASP A 130 -6.94 24.05 31.66
CA ASP A 130 -7.81 24.97 32.38
C ASP A 130 -7.47 26.45 32.17
N GLY A 131 -6.52 26.75 31.29
CA GLY A 131 -6.10 28.11 31.00
C GLY A 131 -5.40 28.81 32.16
N HIS A 132 -4.87 28.07 33.14
CA HIS A 132 -4.32 28.61 34.38
C HIS A 132 -3.29 29.72 34.16
N CYS A 133 -2.41 29.56 33.16
CA CYS A 133 -1.39 30.57 32.86
C CYS A 133 -1.87 31.74 31.96
N LYS A 134 -3.12 31.75 31.48
CA LYS A 134 -3.66 32.87 30.65
C LYS A 134 -3.68 34.20 31.39
N LYS A 135 -3.80 34.16 32.72
CA LYS A 135 -3.98 35.35 33.58
C LYS A 135 -2.71 35.85 34.25
N LEU A 136 -1.55 35.25 33.95
CA LEU A 136 -0.28 35.69 34.53
C LEU A 136 0.04 37.11 34.04
N SER A 137 0.54 37.96 34.95
CA SER A 137 0.97 39.30 34.56
C SER A 137 2.28 39.26 33.75
N LYS A 138 2.58 40.32 33.01
CA LYS A 138 3.85 40.43 32.27
C LYS A 138 5.07 40.36 33.20
N GLU A 139 4.97 40.92 34.40
CA GLU A 139 6.00 40.87 35.43
C GLU A 139 6.22 39.45 35.95
N GLU A 140 5.13 38.71 36.22
CA GLU A 140 5.22 37.31 36.66
C GLU A 140 5.82 36.39 35.60
N ILE A 141 5.42 36.59 34.33
CA ILE A 141 5.98 35.88 33.18
C ILE A 141 7.48 36.17 33.09
N ARG A 142 7.88 37.45 33.12
CA ARG A 142 9.29 37.86 33.04
C ARG A 142 10.12 37.23 34.16
N ARG A 143 9.66 37.31 35.42
CA ARG A 143 10.34 36.69 36.57
C ARG A 143 10.53 35.18 36.38
N LYS A 144 9.52 34.47 35.86
CA LYS A 144 9.62 33.02 35.60
C LYS A 144 10.56 32.69 34.43
N LEU A 145 10.58 33.54 33.40
CA LEU A 145 11.53 33.42 32.29
C LEU A 145 12.97 33.64 32.76
N ASP A 146 13.23 34.71 33.52
CA ASP A 146 14.54 35.06 34.08
C ASP A 146 15.05 33.97 35.04
N ALA A 147 14.14 33.32 35.77
CA ALA A 147 14.45 32.19 36.65
C ALA A 147 14.63 30.84 35.91
N GLY A 148 14.51 30.80 34.59
CA GLY A 148 14.70 29.59 33.79
C GLY A 148 13.63 28.50 34.02
N VAL A 149 12.43 28.86 34.49
CA VAL A 149 11.36 27.89 34.76
C VAL A 149 10.95 27.19 33.45
N PRO A 150 10.87 25.83 33.42
CA PRO A 150 10.38 25.10 32.26
C PRO A 150 9.01 25.61 31.84
N ARG A 151 8.81 25.77 30.53
CA ARG A 151 7.60 26.36 29.97
C ARG A 151 7.24 25.75 28.63
N VAL A 152 5.98 25.87 28.26
CA VAL A 152 5.49 25.63 26.91
C VAL A 152 4.80 26.88 26.38
N VAL A 153 4.63 26.98 25.06
CA VAL A 153 3.75 27.99 24.45
C VAL A 153 2.42 27.32 24.12
N ARG A 154 1.31 27.89 24.57
CA ARG A 154 -0.05 27.39 24.27
C ARG A 154 -0.78 28.38 23.38
N GLN A 155 -1.62 27.85 22.49
CA GLN A 155 -2.61 28.65 21.78
C GLN A 155 -3.67 29.15 22.76
N SER A 156 -4.10 30.40 22.60
CA SER A 156 -5.23 30.98 23.32
C SER A 156 -6.49 30.81 22.48
N ILE A 157 -7.29 29.78 22.79
CA ILE A 157 -8.59 29.60 22.13
C ILE A 157 -9.59 30.66 22.65
N PRO A 158 -10.39 31.29 21.77
CA PRO A 158 -11.46 32.22 22.18
C PRO A 158 -12.44 31.56 23.16
N ALA A 159 -12.85 32.30 24.19
CA ALA A 159 -13.70 31.73 25.26
C ALA A 159 -15.16 31.50 24.83
N MET A 160 -15.62 32.17 23.76
CA MET A 160 -16.99 32.12 23.24
C MET A 160 -16.99 32.09 21.71
N GLY A 161 -18.17 31.83 21.14
CA GLY A 161 -18.39 31.73 19.70
C GLY A 161 -18.05 30.35 19.14
N SER A 162 -18.09 30.25 17.83
CA SER A 162 -17.81 29.02 17.08
C SER A 162 -16.75 29.26 16.02
N THR A 163 -16.11 28.18 15.58
CA THR A 163 -15.15 28.17 14.47
C THR A 163 -15.65 27.23 13.39
N THR A 164 -15.71 27.72 12.16
CA THR A 164 -16.10 26.96 10.97
C THR A 164 -14.91 26.76 10.06
N PHE A 165 -14.83 25.60 9.42
CA PHE A 165 -13.93 25.34 8.30
C PHE A 165 -14.66 24.55 7.21
N GLU A 166 -14.19 24.71 5.98
CA GLU A 166 -14.66 23.97 4.82
C GLU A 166 -13.70 22.83 4.51
N ASP A 167 -14.25 21.67 4.19
CA ASP A 167 -13.51 20.49 3.73
C ASP A 167 -14.11 19.99 2.41
N GLU A 168 -13.25 19.64 1.46
CA GLU A 168 -13.70 19.19 0.12
C GLU A 168 -14.47 17.85 0.17
N VAL A 169 -14.25 17.03 1.21
CA VAL A 169 -14.92 15.74 1.40
C VAL A 169 -16.10 15.87 2.34
N PHE A 170 -15.92 16.47 3.52
CA PHE A 170 -16.91 16.52 4.60
C PHE A 170 -17.80 17.76 4.58
N GLY A 171 -17.48 18.78 3.77
CA GLY A 171 -18.19 20.06 3.71
C GLY A 171 -17.92 20.95 4.92
N ALA A 172 -18.81 21.92 5.15
CA ALA A 172 -18.72 22.87 6.26
C ALA A 172 -18.87 22.17 7.62
N ILE A 173 -17.87 22.32 8.49
CA ILE A 173 -17.89 21.81 9.86
C ILE A 173 -17.72 22.98 10.82
N THR A 174 -18.68 23.12 11.74
CA THR A 174 -18.68 24.17 12.77
C THR A 174 -18.56 23.54 14.16
N VAL A 175 -17.65 24.05 14.97
CA VAL A 175 -17.46 23.62 16.37
C VAL A 175 -17.55 24.82 17.31
N GLU A 176 -18.14 24.61 18.49
CA GLU A 176 -18.14 25.62 19.55
C GLU A 176 -16.72 25.79 20.11
N ASN A 177 -16.25 27.03 20.25
CA ASN A 177 -14.90 27.30 20.74
C ASN A 177 -14.68 26.79 22.17
N THR A 178 -15.77 26.70 22.94
CA THR A 178 -15.76 26.10 24.27
C THR A 178 -15.38 24.61 24.26
N THR A 179 -15.50 23.91 23.13
CA THR A 179 -15.09 22.49 23.02
C THR A 179 -13.61 22.32 22.69
N LEU A 180 -12.93 23.41 22.28
CA LEU A 180 -11.54 23.38 21.87
C LEU A 180 -10.62 23.69 23.07
N ASP A 181 -9.60 22.86 23.28
CA ASP A 181 -8.58 23.10 24.29
C ASP A 181 -7.41 23.94 23.77
N ASP A 182 -6.78 24.70 24.68
CA ASP A 182 -5.54 25.44 24.48
C ASP A 182 -4.37 24.47 24.24
N GLN A 183 -4.20 24.08 22.97
CA GLN A 183 -3.15 23.16 22.55
C GLN A 183 -1.75 23.75 22.76
N VAL A 184 -0.77 22.87 23.00
CA VAL A 184 0.64 23.26 23.01
C VAL A 184 1.10 23.50 21.58
N LEU A 185 1.73 24.65 21.34
CA LEU A 185 2.36 25.02 20.07
C LEU A 185 3.86 24.73 20.09
N VAL A 186 4.53 25.02 21.21
CA VAL A 186 5.96 24.79 21.41
C VAL A 186 6.18 24.08 22.74
N LYS A 187 6.89 22.96 22.71
CA LYS A 187 7.27 22.13 23.86
C LYS A 187 8.38 22.81 24.68
N SER A 188 8.69 22.23 25.85
CA SER A 188 9.69 22.79 26.78
C SER A 188 11.13 22.70 26.29
N ASP A 189 11.41 21.77 25.37
CA ASP A 189 12.67 21.65 24.64
C ASP A 189 12.82 22.70 23.52
N GLY A 190 11.81 23.55 23.31
CA GLY A 190 11.77 24.55 22.24
C GLY A 190 11.36 24.00 20.87
N MET A 191 11.09 22.70 20.75
CA MET A 191 10.55 22.12 19.52
C MET A 191 9.06 22.45 19.36
N PRO A 192 8.58 22.72 18.14
CA PRO A 192 7.15 22.86 17.91
C PRO A 192 6.44 21.51 18.15
N THR A 193 5.12 21.57 18.35
CA THR A 193 4.27 20.39 18.16
C THR A 193 3.96 20.18 16.68
N TYR A 194 3.58 18.96 16.30
CA TYR A 194 3.11 18.62 14.96
C TYR A 194 2.11 19.66 14.42
N ASN A 195 1.12 20.01 15.25
CA ASN A 195 0.02 20.91 14.91
C ASN A 195 0.51 22.30 14.51
N PHE A 196 1.48 22.84 15.25
CA PHE A 196 2.00 24.18 14.99
C PHE A 196 2.97 24.19 13.81
N ALA A 197 3.87 23.20 13.75
CA ALA A 197 4.83 23.06 12.65
C ALA A 197 4.12 22.90 11.30
N ASN A 198 3.05 22.09 11.23
CA ASN A 198 2.25 21.91 10.02
C ASN A 198 1.66 23.22 9.51
N VAL A 199 1.02 24.02 10.37
CA VAL A 199 0.40 25.30 9.95
C VAL A 199 1.45 26.28 9.43
N VAL A 200 2.56 26.41 10.15
CA VAL A 200 3.65 27.30 9.74
C VAL A 200 4.25 26.84 8.41
N ASP A 201 4.59 25.56 8.27
CA ASP A 201 5.24 25.05 7.07
C ASP A 201 4.30 24.99 5.87
N ASP A 202 3.03 24.65 6.06
CA ASP A 202 2.05 24.66 4.98
C ASP A 202 1.86 26.08 4.42
N HIS A 203 1.86 27.11 5.28
CA HIS A 203 1.88 28.50 4.81
C HIS A 203 3.18 28.85 4.08
N LEU A 204 4.34 28.59 4.70
CA LEU A 204 5.63 29.02 4.16
C LEU A 204 6.04 28.28 2.90
N MET A 205 5.59 27.04 2.72
CA MET A 205 5.79 26.25 1.49
C MET A 205 4.69 26.48 0.47
N GLU A 206 3.79 27.44 0.72
CA GLU A 206 2.67 27.83 -0.13
C GLU A 206 1.74 26.66 -0.50
N ILE A 207 1.50 25.76 0.45
CA ILE A 207 0.61 24.62 0.26
C ILE A 207 -0.81 25.12 0.02
N SER A 208 -1.37 24.72 -1.13
CA SER A 208 -2.71 25.11 -1.55
C SER A 208 -3.78 24.12 -1.10
N HIS A 209 -3.43 22.83 -1.04
CA HIS A 209 -4.34 21.73 -0.69
C HIS A 209 -3.66 20.79 0.30
N VAL A 210 -4.26 20.64 1.48
CA VAL A 210 -3.81 19.76 2.55
C VAL A 210 -4.61 18.48 2.49
N ILE A 211 -4.05 17.48 1.81
CA ILE A 211 -4.60 16.13 1.71
C ILE A 211 -3.99 15.28 2.83
N ARG A 212 -4.83 14.76 3.74
CA ARG A 212 -4.39 13.99 4.93
C ARG A 212 -5.48 13.10 5.51
N GLY A 213 -5.13 12.22 6.43
CA GLY A 213 -6.10 11.37 7.14
C GLY A 213 -7.08 12.16 8.00
N ASN A 214 -8.31 11.63 8.16
CA ASN A 214 -9.39 12.26 8.90
C ASN A 214 -9.18 12.36 10.42
N GLU A 215 -8.12 11.76 10.99
CA GLU A 215 -7.74 11.96 12.39
C GLU A 215 -7.42 13.44 12.73
N TYR A 216 -7.06 14.24 11.73
CA TYR A 216 -6.78 15.67 11.88
C TYR A 216 -8.02 16.57 11.70
N LEU A 217 -9.17 15.99 11.33
CA LEU A 217 -10.40 16.75 11.09
C LEU A 217 -10.81 17.55 12.34
N SER A 218 -10.73 16.93 13.52
CA SER A 218 -11.03 17.56 14.82
C SER A 218 -10.05 18.65 15.24
N SER A 219 -8.82 18.65 14.69
CA SER A 219 -7.80 19.66 14.95
C SER A 219 -7.89 20.85 14.00
N THR A 220 -8.57 20.69 12.86
CA THR A 220 -8.66 21.71 11.79
C THR A 220 -9.22 23.06 12.24
N PRO A 221 -10.26 23.14 13.11
CA PRO A 221 -10.70 24.42 13.65
C PRO A 221 -9.58 25.22 14.33
N LYS A 222 -8.68 24.53 15.06
CA LYS A 222 -7.56 25.20 15.73
C LYS A 222 -6.51 25.69 14.74
N TYR A 223 -6.30 24.98 13.63
CA TYR A 223 -5.43 25.43 12.55
C TYR A 223 -5.99 26.69 11.91
N ASN A 224 -7.29 26.75 11.61
CA ASN A 224 -7.92 27.95 11.07
C ASN A 224 -7.78 29.16 11.99
N LEU A 225 -7.93 28.98 13.30
CA LEU A 225 -7.68 30.06 14.27
C LEU A 225 -6.23 30.56 14.21
N LEU A 226 -5.25 29.68 13.98
CA LEU A 226 -3.85 30.09 13.78
C LEU A 226 -3.69 30.86 12.46
N TYR A 227 -4.19 30.33 11.34
CA TYR A 227 -4.15 31.03 10.04
C TYR A 227 -4.77 32.42 10.13
N GLN A 228 -5.95 32.54 10.75
CA GLN A 228 -6.65 33.81 10.96
C GLN A 228 -5.83 34.78 11.82
N ALA A 229 -5.21 34.31 12.90
CA ALA A 229 -4.40 35.15 13.77
C ALA A 229 -3.12 35.67 13.08
N PHE A 230 -2.55 34.88 12.16
CA PHE A 230 -1.47 35.34 11.31
C PHE A 230 -1.92 36.25 10.16
N GLY A 231 -3.22 36.26 9.82
CA GLY A 231 -3.73 36.92 8.62
C GLY A 231 -3.36 36.16 7.34
N TRP A 232 -3.13 34.85 7.46
CA TRP A 232 -2.73 33.99 6.35
C TRP A 232 -3.94 33.40 5.62
N LYS A 233 -3.74 33.11 4.34
CA LYS A 233 -4.72 32.37 3.54
C LYS A 233 -4.80 30.92 4.03
N ILE A 234 -6.01 30.45 4.31
CA ILE A 234 -6.29 29.07 4.70
C ILE A 234 -6.23 28.17 3.43
N PRO A 235 -5.52 27.03 3.47
CA PRO A 235 -5.50 26.09 2.35
C PRO A 235 -6.82 25.31 2.24
N HIS A 236 -7.05 24.69 1.08
CA HIS A 236 -8.14 23.74 0.92
C HIS A 236 -7.85 22.47 1.72
N TYR A 237 -8.80 21.98 2.52
CA TYR A 237 -8.64 20.75 3.28
C TYR A 237 -9.31 19.59 2.57
N VAL A 238 -8.60 18.46 2.50
CA VAL A 238 -9.12 17.20 1.95
C VAL A 238 -8.81 16.10 2.97
N HIS A 239 -9.77 15.80 3.84
CA HIS A 239 -9.61 14.74 4.82
C HIS A 239 -10.04 13.38 4.26
N CYS A 240 -9.10 12.44 4.17
CA CYS A 240 -9.32 11.10 3.68
C CYS A 240 -9.80 10.16 4.80
N SER A 241 -10.96 9.52 4.62
CA SER A 241 -11.51 8.56 5.59
C SER A 241 -10.58 7.38 5.85
N GLN A 242 -10.69 6.77 7.03
CA GLN A 242 -9.79 5.70 7.45
C GLN A 242 -9.84 4.48 6.51
N VAL A 243 -8.68 3.83 6.36
CA VAL A 243 -8.61 2.50 5.77
C VAL A 243 -8.83 1.49 6.88
N MET A 244 -9.82 0.62 6.68
CA MET A 244 -10.30 -0.35 7.65
C MET A 244 -9.83 -1.75 7.26
N ARG A 245 -9.58 -2.60 8.25
CA ARG A 245 -9.38 -4.04 8.04
C ARG A 245 -10.72 -4.72 7.81
N ASP A 246 -11.71 -4.34 8.62
CA ASP A 246 -13.07 -4.88 8.60
C ASP A 246 -14.06 -3.78 9.04
N ALA A 247 -15.34 -4.11 9.22
CA ALA A 247 -16.38 -3.13 9.54
C ALA A 247 -16.16 -2.38 10.88
N GLN A 248 -15.33 -2.91 11.79
CA GLN A 248 -15.16 -2.38 13.14
C GLN A 248 -13.72 -1.93 13.43
N HIS A 249 -12.73 -2.48 12.74
CA HIS A 249 -11.33 -2.29 13.08
C HIS A 249 -10.53 -1.56 12.00
N LYS A 250 -9.71 -0.60 12.43
CA LYS A 250 -8.77 0.12 11.57
C LYS A 250 -7.67 -0.82 11.10
N LEU A 251 -7.22 -0.65 9.86
CA LEU A 251 -6.04 -1.36 9.35
C LEU A 251 -4.79 -0.92 10.13
N SER A 252 -4.09 -1.87 10.75
CA SER A 252 -2.98 -1.62 11.67
C SER A 252 -1.91 -2.71 11.58
N LYS A 253 -0.67 -2.31 11.34
CA LYS A 253 0.48 -3.24 11.36
C LYS A 253 0.67 -3.91 12.74
N ARG A 254 0.26 -3.24 13.84
CA ARG A 254 0.32 -3.83 15.20
C ARG A 254 -0.58 -5.05 15.34
N ASP A 255 -1.60 -5.13 14.50
CA ASP A 255 -2.56 -6.25 14.48
C ASP A 255 -2.16 -7.31 13.44
N GLY A 256 -0.98 -7.18 12.82
CA GLY A 256 -0.46 -8.11 11.81
C GLY A 256 -0.85 -7.77 10.36
N ASP A 257 -1.50 -6.63 10.11
CA ASP A 257 -1.89 -6.23 8.76
C ASP A 257 -0.67 -5.91 7.89
N ALA A 258 -0.73 -6.32 6.61
CA ALA A 258 0.37 -6.19 5.66
C ALA A 258 0.61 -4.73 5.24
N SER A 259 1.88 -4.32 5.24
CA SER A 259 2.39 -3.07 4.67
C SER A 259 2.70 -3.21 3.18
N TYR A 260 3.00 -2.08 2.52
CA TYR A 260 3.43 -2.08 1.11
C TYR A 260 4.59 -3.05 0.86
N ALA A 261 5.63 -3.00 1.69
CA ALA A 261 6.80 -3.89 1.58
C ALA A 261 6.41 -5.38 1.72
N ASP A 262 5.49 -5.70 2.64
CA ASP A 262 5.02 -7.08 2.83
C ASP A 262 4.28 -7.61 1.58
N PHE A 263 3.58 -6.75 0.84
CA PHE A 263 2.95 -7.14 -0.43
C PHE A 263 3.98 -7.35 -1.55
N ILE A 264 5.02 -6.52 -1.62
CA ILE A 264 6.12 -6.74 -2.57
C ILE A 264 6.82 -8.07 -2.28
N GLU A 265 7.11 -8.37 -1.01
CA GLU A 265 7.71 -9.64 -0.60
C GLU A 265 6.80 -10.85 -0.90
N LYS A 266 5.47 -10.65 -0.86
CA LYS A 266 4.47 -11.65 -1.29
C LYS A 266 4.29 -11.71 -2.81
N GLY A 267 5.13 -11.04 -3.59
CA GLY A 267 5.13 -11.15 -5.05
C GLY A 267 3.98 -10.42 -5.75
N TYR A 268 3.45 -9.37 -5.13
CA TYR A 268 2.56 -8.42 -5.80
C TYR A 268 3.37 -7.40 -6.61
N LEU A 269 2.81 -6.96 -7.73
CA LEU A 269 3.34 -5.93 -8.59
C LEU A 269 3.08 -4.55 -8.00
N LYS A 270 4.05 -3.65 -8.16
CA LYS A 270 4.02 -2.28 -7.62
C LYS A 270 2.83 -1.52 -8.18
N GLU A 271 2.60 -1.65 -9.48
CA GLU A 271 1.53 -1.04 -10.26
C GLU A 271 0.15 -1.47 -9.74
N ALA A 272 -0.01 -2.75 -9.43
CA ALA A 272 -1.25 -3.29 -8.88
C ALA A 272 -1.54 -2.74 -7.48
N ILE A 273 -0.52 -2.63 -6.63
CA ILE A 273 -0.66 -2.05 -5.29
C ILE A 273 -1.02 -0.56 -5.37
N VAL A 274 -0.34 0.22 -6.21
CA VAL A 274 -0.62 1.64 -6.41
C VAL A 274 -2.04 1.86 -6.92
N ASN A 275 -2.46 1.12 -7.96
CA ASN A 275 -3.82 1.18 -8.48
C ASN A 275 -4.84 0.80 -7.40
N TYR A 276 -4.62 -0.28 -6.66
CA TYR A 276 -5.54 -0.70 -5.62
C TYR A 276 -5.68 0.35 -4.52
N ILE A 277 -4.55 0.91 -4.06
CA ILE A 277 -4.52 1.97 -3.04
C ILE A 277 -5.23 3.22 -3.53
N ALA A 278 -5.13 3.56 -4.82
CA ALA A 278 -5.87 4.68 -5.39
C ALA A 278 -7.38 4.53 -5.17
N LEU A 279 -7.91 3.32 -5.34
CA LEU A 279 -9.34 3.03 -5.18
C LEU A 279 -9.82 2.94 -3.72
N LEU A 280 -8.92 3.04 -2.73
CA LEU A 280 -9.27 2.96 -1.29
C LEU A 280 -9.90 4.25 -0.78
N GLY A 281 -11.15 4.48 -1.16
CA GLY A 281 -11.92 5.67 -0.78
C GLY A 281 -11.99 6.72 -1.88
N TRP A 282 -11.65 6.36 -3.12
CA TRP A 282 -11.87 7.16 -4.31
C TRP A 282 -12.54 6.32 -5.39
N ASN A 283 -13.50 6.92 -6.09
CA ASN A 283 -14.20 6.33 -7.22
C ASN A 283 -14.03 7.21 -8.47
N PRO A 284 -13.68 6.64 -9.64
CA PRO A 284 -13.49 7.38 -10.89
C PRO A 284 -14.79 7.87 -11.55
N GLY A 285 -15.95 7.66 -10.92
CA GLY A 285 -17.28 7.88 -11.51
C GLY A 285 -17.72 6.79 -12.50
N THR A 286 -16.95 5.71 -12.62
CA THR A 286 -17.19 4.60 -13.57
C THR A 286 -16.92 3.24 -12.91
N GLU A 287 -17.22 2.16 -13.62
CA GLU A 287 -16.91 0.78 -13.19
C GLU A 287 -15.45 0.38 -13.50
N ARG A 288 -14.64 1.29 -14.05
CA ARG A 288 -13.23 1.02 -14.35
C ARG A 288 -12.45 0.89 -13.06
N GLU A 289 -11.75 -0.24 -12.88
CA GLU A 289 -10.93 -0.50 -11.69
C GLU A 289 -9.42 -0.58 -11.99
N LYS A 290 -9.04 -0.74 -13.27
CA LYS A 290 -7.64 -0.87 -13.67
C LYS A 290 -7.10 0.41 -14.31
N PHE A 291 -6.01 0.93 -13.76
CA PHE A 291 -5.35 2.16 -14.16
C PHE A 291 -3.84 2.02 -14.04
N THR A 292 -3.11 2.55 -15.01
CA THR A 292 -1.71 2.97 -14.85
C THR A 292 -1.63 4.22 -13.96
N LEU A 293 -0.43 4.57 -13.47
CA LEU A 293 -0.26 5.78 -12.66
C LEU A 293 -0.60 7.04 -13.47
N GLU A 294 -0.27 7.06 -14.76
CA GLU A 294 -0.57 8.14 -15.69
C GLU A 294 -2.08 8.30 -15.88
N GLU A 295 -2.81 7.20 -16.08
CA GLU A 295 -4.27 7.24 -16.19
C GLU A 295 -4.94 7.64 -14.87
N LEU A 296 -4.35 7.30 -13.72
CA LEU A 296 -4.81 7.82 -12.43
C LEU A 296 -4.63 9.34 -12.36
N VAL A 297 -3.50 9.88 -12.84
CA VAL A 297 -3.27 11.33 -12.87
C VAL A 297 -4.34 12.04 -13.70
N GLU A 298 -4.71 11.48 -14.85
CA GLU A 298 -5.76 12.07 -15.71
C GLU A 298 -7.15 11.97 -15.05
N ALA A 299 -7.48 10.81 -14.47
CA ALA A 299 -8.81 10.53 -13.95
C ALA A 299 -9.07 11.14 -12.56
N PHE A 300 -8.05 11.30 -11.71
CA PHE A 300 -8.23 11.61 -10.30
C PHE A 300 -8.95 12.93 -10.05
N ASP A 301 -10.02 12.92 -9.28
CA ASP A 301 -10.76 14.12 -8.92
C ASP A 301 -11.16 14.09 -7.44
N LEU A 302 -11.10 15.24 -6.76
CA LEU A 302 -11.48 15.34 -5.35
C LEU A 302 -12.95 14.97 -5.13
N SER A 303 -13.83 15.21 -6.11
CA SER A 303 -15.25 14.83 -6.01
C SER A 303 -15.46 13.32 -5.95
N GLY A 304 -14.48 12.54 -6.40
CA GLY A 304 -14.52 11.07 -6.33
C GLY A 304 -14.16 10.52 -4.95
N ILE A 305 -13.65 11.36 -4.03
CA ILE A 305 -13.25 10.92 -2.68
C ILE A 305 -14.50 10.71 -1.82
N SER A 306 -14.62 9.51 -1.25
CA SER A 306 -15.74 9.11 -0.41
C SER A 306 -15.58 9.55 1.05
N ARG A 307 -16.69 9.96 1.66
CA ARG A 307 -16.80 10.17 3.11
C ARG A 307 -16.74 8.86 3.89
N SER A 308 -17.15 7.75 3.30
CA SER A 308 -17.20 6.45 3.98
C SER A 308 -15.80 5.84 4.12
N PRO A 309 -15.48 5.19 5.25
CA PRO A 309 -14.25 4.40 5.39
C PRO A 309 -14.17 3.30 4.33
N ALA A 310 -12.95 3.02 3.85
CA ALA A 310 -12.72 1.98 2.84
C ALA A 310 -12.15 0.72 3.51
N ILE A 311 -12.73 -0.45 3.22
CA ILE A 311 -12.20 -1.74 3.69
C ILE A 311 -11.10 -2.21 2.75
N PHE A 312 -9.98 -2.65 3.32
CA PHE A 312 -8.89 -3.26 2.57
C PHE A 312 -9.21 -4.74 2.29
N ASP A 313 -9.58 -5.01 1.04
CA ASP A 313 -9.86 -6.33 0.48
C ASP A 313 -8.64 -6.90 -0.27
N VAL A 314 -7.98 -7.86 0.36
CA VAL A 314 -6.81 -8.58 -0.21
C VAL A 314 -7.18 -9.42 -1.43
N HIS A 315 -8.41 -9.96 -1.50
CA HIS A 315 -8.86 -10.73 -2.66
C HIS A 315 -9.01 -9.83 -3.89
N LYS A 316 -9.55 -8.63 -3.71
CA LYS A 316 -9.62 -7.64 -4.79
C LYS A 316 -8.24 -7.18 -5.25
N LEU A 317 -7.31 -6.94 -4.32
CA LEU A 317 -5.91 -6.65 -4.68
C LEU A 317 -5.27 -7.82 -5.46
N THR A 318 -5.51 -9.07 -5.04
CA THR A 318 -4.99 -10.27 -5.71
C THR A 318 -5.53 -10.41 -7.13
N TRP A 319 -6.85 -10.22 -7.30
CA TRP A 319 -7.48 -10.22 -8.62
C TRP A 319 -6.88 -9.15 -9.54
N LEU A 320 -6.75 -7.92 -9.03
CA LEU A 320 -6.19 -6.80 -9.79
C LEU A 320 -4.73 -7.09 -10.16
N ASN A 321 -3.94 -7.63 -9.24
CA ASN A 321 -2.57 -8.06 -9.51
C ASN A 321 -2.49 -9.10 -10.63
N GLY A 322 -3.40 -10.08 -10.65
CA GLY A 322 -3.53 -11.02 -11.75
C GLY A 322 -3.87 -10.35 -13.09
N GLN A 323 -4.70 -9.29 -13.10
CA GLN A 323 -4.95 -8.52 -14.33
C GLN A 323 -3.71 -7.80 -14.83
N PHE A 324 -2.88 -7.25 -13.93
CA PHE A 324 -1.60 -6.65 -14.30
C PHE A 324 -0.62 -7.69 -14.84
N ILE A 325 -0.53 -8.85 -14.20
CA ILE A 325 0.33 -9.95 -14.67
C ILE A 325 -0.08 -10.38 -16.08
N ARG A 326 -1.38 -10.63 -16.32
CA ARG A 326 -1.87 -11.13 -17.62
C ARG A 326 -1.63 -10.17 -18.78
N GLU A 327 -1.72 -8.86 -18.55
CA GLU A 327 -1.47 -7.86 -19.61
C GLU A 327 0.01 -7.51 -19.78
N MET A 328 0.86 -7.89 -18.83
CA MET A 328 2.31 -7.69 -18.93
C MET A 328 2.87 -8.47 -20.13
N PRO A 329 3.78 -7.89 -20.94
CA PRO A 329 4.49 -8.64 -21.97
C PRO A 329 5.21 -9.87 -21.39
N LEU A 330 5.24 -10.99 -22.13
CA LEU A 330 5.80 -12.25 -21.66
C LEU A 330 7.25 -12.11 -21.20
N GLU A 331 8.04 -11.28 -21.86
CA GLU A 331 9.46 -11.02 -21.53
C GLU A 331 9.59 -10.39 -20.14
N ARG A 332 8.77 -9.38 -19.84
CA ARG A 332 8.73 -8.76 -18.51
C ARG A 332 8.19 -9.70 -17.45
N PHE A 333 7.18 -10.51 -17.78
CA PHE A 333 6.69 -11.53 -16.87
C PHE A 333 7.77 -12.56 -16.56
N HIS A 334 8.53 -12.99 -17.58
CA HIS A 334 9.65 -13.92 -17.40
C HIS A 334 10.71 -13.34 -16.45
N GLU A 335 11.13 -12.09 -16.64
CA GLU A 335 12.07 -11.41 -15.73
C GLU A 335 11.57 -11.37 -14.28
N ALA A 336 10.29 -11.00 -14.08
CA ALA A 336 9.68 -10.92 -12.76
C ALA A 336 9.48 -12.30 -12.11
N ALA A 337 9.14 -13.32 -12.90
CA ALA A 337 8.87 -14.68 -12.45
C ALA A 337 10.14 -15.50 -12.22
N LEU A 338 11.23 -15.21 -12.93
CA LEU A 338 12.46 -16.01 -12.93
C LEU A 338 13.03 -16.26 -11.52
N PRO A 339 13.15 -15.27 -10.62
CA PRO A 339 13.59 -15.50 -9.24
C PRO A 339 12.69 -16.47 -8.47
N TRP A 340 11.40 -16.49 -8.77
CA TRP A 340 10.42 -17.38 -8.14
C TRP A 340 10.45 -18.78 -8.75
N ILE A 341 10.58 -18.88 -10.08
CA ILE A 341 10.78 -20.15 -10.78
C ILE A 341 12.01 -20.87 -10.22
N ARG A 342 13.14 -20.15 -10.06
CA ARG A 342 14.40 -20.70 -9.54
C ARG A 342 14.35 -21.14 -8.07
N LYS A 343 13.33 -20.77 -7.30
CA LYS A 343 13.12 -21.33 -5.95
C LYS A 343 12.69 -22.80 -6.01
N ALA A 344 11.96 -23.20 -7.06
CA ALA A 344 11.43 -24.56 -7.24
C ALA A 344 12.13 -25.37 -8.33
N VAL A 345 12.69 -24.71 -9.36
CA VAL A 345 13.31 -25.35 -10.54
C VAL A 345 14.80 -25.07 -10.57
N ARG A 346 15.59 -26.11 -10.29
CA ARG A 346 17.06 -26.09 -10.29
C ARG A 346 17.66 -26.61 -11.58
N ARG A 347 16.88 -27.36 -12.38
CA ARG A 347 17.28 -27.79 -13.72
C ARG A 347 17.72 -26.62 -14.59
N GLU A 348 18.83 -26.80 -15.30
CA GLU A 348 19.39 -25.81 -16.22
C GLU A 348 19.14 -26.15 -17.69
N ASP A 349 18.72 -27.38 -17.97
CA ASP A 349 18.43 -27.89 -19.31
C ASP A 349 17.06 -27.46 -19.86
N LEU A 350 16.22 -26.83 -19.04
CA LEU A 350 14.88 -26.40 -19.41
C LEU A 350 14.88 -24.99 -20.02
N ASP A 351 14.11 -24.82 -21.08
CA ASP A 351 13.72 -23.49 -21.55
C ASP A 351 12.69 -22.87 -20.59
N LEU A 352 13.17 -22.00 -19.71
CA LEU A 352 12.33 -21.35 -18.71
C LEU A 352 11.34 -20.34 -19.30
N VAL A 353 11.51 -19.91 -20.55
CA VAL A 353 10.51 -19.06 -21.23
C VAL A 353 9.25 -19.87 -21.50
N LYS A 354 9.37 -21.17 -21.82
CA LYS A 354 8.21 -22.08 -21.94
C LYS A 354 7.47 -22.23 -20.60
N VAL A 355 8.21 -22.34 -19.50
CA VAL A 355 7.65 -22.39 -18.14
C VAL A 355 6.92 -21.09 -17.81
N SER A 356 7.52 -19.93 -18.10
CA SER A 356 6.87 -18.63 -17.92
C SER A 356 5.58 -18.52 -18.74
N ARG A 357 5.56 -18.99 -19.99
CA ARG A 357 4.38 -18.92 -20.86
C ARG A 357 3.15 -19.61 -20.25
N VAL A 358 3.33 -20.80 -19.66
CA VAL A 358 2.21 -21.52 -19.03
C VAL A 358 1.79 -20.92 -17.69
N LEU A 359 2.70 -20.26 -16.97
CA LEU A 359 2.40 -19.58 -15.71
C LEU A 359 1.66 -18.26 -15.93
N HIS A 360 1.98 -17.55 -17.01
CA HIS A 360 1.59 -16.15 -17.23
C HIS A 360 0.09 -15.91 -17.12
N GLU A 361 -0.73 -16.75 -17.76
CA GLU A 361 -2.20 -16.59 -17.76
C GLU A 361 -2.85 -16.89 -16.40
N ARG A 362 -2.19 -17.67 -15.54
CA ARG A 362 -2.76 -18.25 -14.31
C ARG A 362 -2.19 -17.68 -13.03
N THR A 363 -1.10 -16.92 -13.13
CA THR A 363 -0.42 -16.35 -11.96
C THR A 363 -1.15 -15.09 -11.50
N GLU A 364 -1.66 -15.12 -10.28
CA GLU A 364 -2.21 -13.93 -9.62
C GLU A 364 -1.21 -13.29 -8.67
N LYS A 365 -0.24 -14.05 -8.15
CA LYS A 365 0.86 -13.59 -7.30
C LYS A 365 2.12 -14.37 -7.61
N LEU A 366 3.26 -13.70 -7.71
CA LEU A 366 4.52 -14.36 -8.05
C LEU A 366 4.98 -15.35 -6.97
N SER A 367 4.57 -15.13 -5.70
CA SER A 367 4.86 -16.04 -4.60
C SER A 367 4.23 -17.42 -4.74
N ASP A 368 3.19 -17.56 -5.56
CA ASP A 368 2.49 -18.83 -5.75
C ASP A 368 3.21 -19.72 -6.75
N ILE A 369 4.12 -19.16 -7.57
CA ILE A 369 4.85 -19.86 -8.63
C ILE A 369 5.60 -21.10 -8.11
N PRO A 370 6.39 -21.05 -7.02
CA PRO A 370 7.17 -22.21 -6.58
C PRO A 370 6.29 -23.45 -6.31
N GLY A 371 5.12 -23.25 -5.69
CA GLY A 371 4.18 -24.34 -5.40
C GLY A 371 3.51 -24.92 -6.66
N GLN A 372 3.52 -24.20 -7.77
CA GLN A 372 3.00 -24.68 -9.06
C GLN A 372 4.03 -25.46 -9.87
N LEU A 373 5.30 -25.47 -9.47
CA LEU A 373 6.41 -26.06 -10.23
C LEU A 373 7.18 -27.15 -9.46
N ASP A 374 6.75 -27.50 -8.25
CA ASP A 374 7.43 -28.44 -7.36
C ASP A 374 7.59 -29.87 -7.94
N PHE A 375 6.88 -30.20 -9.02
CA PHE A 375 6.99 -31.46 -9.75
C PHE A 375 8.00 -31.43 -10.91
N ILE A 376 8.57 -30.27 -11.26
CA ILE A 376 9.42 -30.14 -12.46
C ILE A 376 10.74 -30.89 -12.29
N ASP A 377 11.49 -30.62 -11.22
CA ASP A 377 12.77 -31.28 -10.99
C ASP A 377 12.59 -32.76 -10.63
N THR A 378 11.59 -33.06 -9.80
CA THR A 378 11.29 -34.41 -9.32
C THR A 378 9.80 -34.71 -9.47
N LEU A 379 9.46 -35.80 -10.15
CA LEU A 379 8.09 -36.31 -10.17
C LEU A 379 7.73 -36.78 -8.74
N PRO A 380 6.74 -36.18 -8.06
CA PRO A 380 6.33 -36.64 -6.74
C PRO A 380 5.77 -38.07 -6.80
N GLU A 381 5.70 -38.74 -5.65
CA GLU A 381 4.84 -39.92 -5.54
C GLU A 381 3.36 -39.49 -5.56
N TYR A 382 2.53 -40.22 -6.30
CA TYR A 382 1.11 -39.91 -6.41
C TYR A 382 0.27 -41.18 -6.58
N PRO A 383 -0.99 -41.19 -6.10
CA PRO A 383 -1.85 -42.36 -6.18
C PRO A 383 -2.46 -42.53 -7.59
N PRO A 384 -2.78 -43.78 -8.00
CA PRO A 384 -3.53 -44.06 -9.23
C PRO A 384 -4.85 -43.27 -9.34
N ALA A 385 -5.48 -42.94 -8.21
CA ALA A 385 -6.71 -42.16 -8.14
C ALA A 385 -6.65 -40.79 -8.85
N LEU A 386 -5.46 -40.18 -9.02
CA LEU A 386 -5.33 -38.92 -9.79
C LEU A 386 -5.64 -39.08 -11.28
N TYR A 387 -5.64 -40.30 -11.82
CA TYR A 387 -6.06 -40.59 -13.18
C TYR A 387 -7.59 -40.59 -13.36
N VAL A 388 -8.36 -40.68 -12.26
CA VAL A 388 -9.81 -40.73 -12.30
C VAL A 388 -10.40 -39.32 -12.29
N SER A 389 -11.22 -38.99 -13.29
CA SER A 389 -11.87 -37.68 -13.39
C SER A 389 -13.23 -37.77 -14.07
N ARG A 390 -14.29 -37.50 -13.29
CA ARG A 390 -15.67 -37.45 -13.82
C ARG A 390 -15.85 -36.34 -14.86
N LYS A 391 -15.13 -35.22 -14.71
CA LYS A 391 -15.15 -34.09 -15.65
C LYS A 391 -14.52 -34.49 -16.99
N MET A 392 -13.38 -35.19 -16.95
CA MET A 392 -12.65 -35.59 -18.15
C MET A 392 -13.07 -36.95 -18.71
N LYS A 393 -13.98 -37.66 -18.03
CA LYS A 393 -14.49 -38.99 -18.41
C LYS A 393 -13.39 -40.06 -18.41
N THR A 394 -12.53 -40.03 -17.39
CA THR A 394 -11.45 -41.01 -17.20
C THR A 394 -11.65 -41.82 -15.93
N ASP A 395 -11.32 -43.11 -16.01
CA ASP A 395 -11.03 -44.00 -14.90
C ASP A 395 -9.61 -44.59 -15.09
N GLU A 396 -9.18 -45.50 -14.22
CA GLU A 396 -7.85 -46.12 -14.29
C GLU A 396 -7.64 -46.89 -15.61
N LYS A 397 -8.64 -47.64 -16.07
CA LYS A 397 -8.56 -48.45 -17.30
C LYS A 397 -8.48 -47.59 -18.54
N ILE A 398 -9.32 -46.55 -18.63
CA ILE A 398 -9.33 -45.57 -19.72
C ILE A 398 -8.02 -44.79 -19.75
N SER A 399 -7.49 -44.43 -18.57
CA SER A 399 -6.23 -43.70 -18.47
C SER A 399 -5.05 -44.56 -18.91
N LEU A 400 -5.00 -45.82 -18.49
CA LEU A 400 -4.00 -46.78 -18.91
C LEU A 400 -4.03 -47.00 -20.43
N ALA A 401 -5.22 -47.18 -21.00
CA ALA A 401 -5.41 -47.31 -22.45
C ALA A 401 -4.96 -46.05 -23.22
N SER A 402 -5.18 -44.86 -22.63
CA SER A 402 -4.76 -43.59 -23.24
C SER A 402 -3.24 -43.42 -23.22
N LEU A 403 -2.58 -43.71 -22.09
CA LEU A 403 -1.11 -43.64 -21.99
C LEU A 403 -0.44 -44.67 -22.90
N ARG A 404 -0.95 -45.90 -22.98
CA ARG A 404 -0.45 -46.93 -23.90
C ARG A 404 -0.61 -46.55 -25.38
N ALA A 405 -1.63 -45.78 -25.73
CA ALA A 405 -1.79 -45.27 -27.09
C ALA A 405 -0.88 -44.07 -27.39
N LEU A 406 -0.62 -43.22 -26.39
CA LEU A 406 0.26 -42.06 -26.51
C LEU A 406 1.74 -42.46 -26.63
N LEU A 407 2.20 -43.44 -25.84
CA LEU A 407 3.62 -43.76 -25.74
C LEU A 407 4.28 -44.06 -27.10
N PRO A 408 3.76 -44.97 -27.95
CA PRO A 408 4.38 -45.27 -29.25
C PRO A 408 4.36 -44.08 -30.21
N LEU A 409 3.34 -43.22 -30.13
CA LEU A 409 3.27 -41.99 -30.93
C LEU A 409 4.38 -41.02 -30.51
N LEU A 410 4.51 -40.75 -29.21
CA LEU A 410 5.52 -39.82 -28.71
C LEU A 410 6.95 -40.34 -28.91
N GLU A 411 7.14 -41.66 -28.98
CA GLU A 411 8.43 -42.26 -29.32
C GLU A 411 8.88 -41.97 -30.76
N THR A 412 7.98 -41.61 -31.68
CA THR A 412 8.31 -41.36 -33.10
C THR A 412 8.23 -39.91 -33.52
N ILE A 413 7.75 -39.01 -32.66
CA ILE A 413 7.62 -37.59 -32.96
C ILE A 413 8.99 -36.92 -33.12
N GLU A 414 9.15 -36.23 -34.26
CA GLU A 414 10.29 -35.40 -34.60
C GLU A 414 9.79 -34.26 -35.54
N PRO A 415 10.11 -32.98 -35.30
CA PRO A 415 10.81 -32.43 -34.13
C PRO A 415 9.95 -32.43 -32.84
N TRP A 416 10.62 -32.43 -31.67
CA TRP A 416 9.95 -32.31 -30.37
C TRP A 416 9.71 -30.84 -30.01
N ASP A 417 8.59 -30.30 -30.46
CA ASP A 417 8.12 -28.95 -30.14
C ASP A 417 6.61 -28.91 -29.86
N HIS A 418 6.14 -27.84 -29.23
CA HIS A 418 4.73 -27.66 -28.90
C HIS A 418 3.78 -27.86 -30.10
N GLY A 419 4.10 -27.30 -31.27
CA GLY A 419 3.22 -27.34 -32.44
C GLY A 419 3.06 -28.75 -32.99
N THR A 420 4.15 -29.49 -33.09
CA THR A 420 4.16 -30.89 -33.51
C THR A 420 3.48 -31.79 -32.48
N LEU A 421 3.82 -31.66 -31.19
CA LEU A 421 3.17 -32.41 -30.11
C LEU A 421 1.65 -32.19 -30.11
N HIS A 422 1.21 -30.93 -30.19
CA HIS A 422 -0.20 -30.60 -30.24
C HIS A 422 -0.89 -31.27 -31.43
N ARG A 423 -0.35 -31.10 -32.64
CA ARG A 423 -0.93 -31.66 -33.87
C ARG A 423 -1.07 -33.19 -33.79
N GLU A 424 0.00 -33.89 -33.45
CA GLU A 424 0.02 -35.36 -33.46
C GLU A 424 -0.86 -35.97 -32.35
N ILE A 425 -0.85 -35.38 -31.15
CA ILE A 425 -1.70 -35.82 -30.03
C ILE A 425 -3.18 -35.60 -30.36
N PHE A 426 -3.55 -34.46 -30.96
CA PHE A 426 -4.94 -34.20 -31.36
C PHE A 426 -5.39 -35.08 -32.52
N ALA A 427 -4.51 -35.41 -33.48
CA ALA A 427 -4.80 -36.39 -34.52
C ALA A 427 -5.06 -37.79 -33.94
N LEU A 428 -4.35 -38.19 -32.87
CA LEU A 428 -4.63 -39.44 -32.15
C LEU A 428 -5.99 -39.40 -31.44
N ILE A 429 -6.33 -38.28 -30.80
CA ILE A 429 -7.62 -38.07 -30.13
C ILE A 429 -8.77 -38.24 -31.14
N GLU A 430 -8.64 -37.61 -32.32
CA GLU A 430 -9.61 -37.69 -33.40
C GLU A 430 -9.75 -39.12 -33.95
N ARG A 431 -8.64 -39.80 -34.26
CA ARG A 431 -8.66 -41.22 -34.72
C ARG A 431 -9.33 -42.16 -33.72
N LYS A 432 -9.21 -41.87 -32.41
CA LYS A 432 -9.86 -42.65 -31.36
C LYS A 432 -11.34 -42.30 -31.15
N GLY A 433 -11.82 -41.19 -31.71
CA GLY A 433 -13.20 -40.74 -31.53
C GLY A 433 -13.54 -40.37 -30.08
N VAL A 434 -12.57 -39.92 -29.29
CA VAL A 434 -12.75 -39.57 -27.87
C VAL A 434 -12.63 -38.07 -27.62
N LYS A 435 -13.18 -37.57 -26.51
CA LYS A 435 -12.96 -36.16 -26.10
C LYS A 435 -11.51 -35.95 -25.68
N SER A 436 -10.97 -34.76 -25.94
CA SER A 436 -9.57 -34.42 -25.62
C SER A 436 -9.18 -34.68 -24.17
N GLY A 437 -10.07 -34.39 -23.22
CA GLY A 437 -9.85 -34.65 -21.80
C GLY A 437 -9.53 -36.10 -21.47
N VAL A 438 -10.03 -37.07 -22.25
CA VAL A 438 -9.78 -38.51 -22.05
C VAL A 438 -8.31 -38.86 -22.23
N VAL A 439 -7.61 -38.14 -23.11
CA VAL A 439 -6.19 -38.38 -23.45
C VAL A 439 -5.27 -37.37 -22.76
N LEU A 440 -5.66 -36.10 -22.72
CA LEU A 440 -4.83 -35.03 -22.15
C LEU A 440 -4.77 -35.05 -20.63
N TRP A 441 -5.83 -35.54 -19.95
CA TRP A 441 -5.80 -35.68 -18.49
C TRP A 441 -4.78 -36.74 -18.05
N PRO A 442 -4.79 -37.99 -18.56
CA PRO A 442 -3.77 -38.96 -18.22
C PRO A 442 -2.36 -38.49 -18.57
N LEU A 443 -2.16 -37.86 -19.74
CA LEU A 443 -0.86 -37.31 -20.11
C LEU A 443 -0.35 -36.31 -19.06
N ARG A 444 -1.18 -35.32 -18.71
CA ARG A 444 -0.83 -34.31 -17.71
C ARG A 444 -0.57 -34.92 -16.33
N THR A 445 -1.38 -35.88 -15.92
CA THR A 445 -1.20 -36.60 -14.64
C THR A 445 0.10 -37.40 -14.63
N ALA A 446 0.43 -38.11 -15.72
CA ALA A 446 1.68 -38.85 -15.81
C ALA A 446 2.90 -37.94 -15.72
N LEU A 447 2.86 -36.79 -16.42
CA LEU A 447 3.95 -35.83 -16.46
C LEU A 447 4.14 -35.04 -15.16
N SER A 448 3.09 -34.83 -14.36
CA SER A 448 3.16 -33.96 -13.18
C SER A 448 2.99 -34.67 -11.85
N GLY A 449 2.20 -35.75 -11.80
CA GLY A 449 1.72 -36.31 -10.54
C GLY A 449 0.83 -35.36 -9.74
N LYS A 450 0.24 -34.34 -10.40
CA LYS A 450 -0.55 -33.28 -9.74
C LYS A 450 -1.97 -33.21 -10.28
N GLN A 451 -2.88 -32.79 -9.41
CA GLN A 451 -4.27 -32.48 -9.80
C GLN A 451 -4.37 -31.17 -10.59
N PHE A 452 -3.53 -30.19 -10.27
CA PHE A 452 -3.48 -28.87 -10.88
C PHE A 452 -2.05 -28.54 -11.32
N THR A 453 -1.92 -27.93 -12.49
CA THR A 453 -0.64 -27.60 -13.14
C THR A 453 -0.78 -26.29 -13.89
N PRO A 454 0.31 -25.53 -14.11
CA PRO A 454 0.25 -24.28 -14.87
C PRO A 454 0.04 -24.53 -16.38
N GLY A 455 0.50 -25.65 -16.92
CA GLY A 455 0.25 -26.07 -18.31
C GLY A 455 -0.69 -27.28 -18.43
N GLY A 456 -1.14 -27.60 -19.64
CA GLY A 456 -1.80 -28.85 -19.97
C GLY A 456 -0.80 -29.96 -20.29
N GLY A 457 -1.29 -31.14 -20.71
CA GLY A 457 -0.42 -32.28 -20.99
C GLY A 457 0.57 -32.05 -22.14
N VAL A 458 0.16 -31.28 -23.16
CA VAL A 458 1.00 -30.98 -24.33
C VAL A 458 2.12 -30.01 -23.94
N GLU A 459 1.78 -28.95 -23.23
CA GLU A 459 2.73 -27.92 -22.82
C GLU A 459 3.75 -28.49 -21.83
N LEU A 460 3.32 -29.35 -20.91
CA LEU A 460 4.25 -30.03 -20.01
C LEU A 460 5.20 -30.97 -20.78
N ALA A 461 4.72 -31.68 -21.80
CA ALA A 461 5.58 -32.53 -22.62
C ALA A 461 6.64 -31.72 -23.38
N ASP A 462 6.26 -30.55 -23.91
CA ASP A 462 7.18 -29.63 -24.56
C ASP A 462 8.21 -29.02 -23.58
N ILE A 463 7.79 -28.67 -22.35
CA ILE A 463 8.68 -28.17 -21.30
C ILE A 463 9.69 -29.23 -20.88
N PHE A 464 9.24 -30.46 -20.59
CA PHE A 464 10.10 -31.52 -20.08
C PHE A 464 11.09 -32.06 -21.13
N GLY A 465 10.76 -31.91 -22.41
CA GLY A 465 11.48 -32.58 -23.49
C GLY A 465 11.14 -34.07 -23.58
N ARG A 466 11.65 -34.71 -24.63
CA ARG A 466 11.31 -36.08 -25.02
C ARG A 466 11.62 -37.11 -23.96
N GLU A 467 12.88 -37.18 -23.52
CA GLU A 467 13.37 -38.24 -22.64
C GLU A 467 12.63 -38.28 -21.29
N GLU A 468 12.52 -37.11 -20.65
CA GLU A 468 11.82 -36.96 -19.37
C GLU A 468 10.33 -37.29 -19.51
N SER A 469 9.68 -36.80 -20.56
CA SER A 469 8.26 -37.06 -20.80
C SER A 469 7.98 -38.55 -20.97
N LEU A 470 8.77 -39.25 -21.80
CA LEU A 470 8.63 -40.68 -22.03
C LEU A 470 8.88 -41.48 -20.74
N ARG A 471 9.88 -41.09 -19.94
CA ARG A 471 10.15 -41.72 -18.64
C ARG A 471 8.96 -41.61 -17.69
N ARG A 472 8.37 -40.42 -17.55
CA ARG A 472 7.20 -40.18 -16.69
C ARG A 472 5.95 -40.91 -17.17
N ILE A 473 5.73 -40.98 -18.49
CA ILE A 473 4.61 -41.73 -19.08
C ILE A 473 4.74 -43.23 -18.81
N ARG A 474 5.93 -43.81 -19.01
CA ARG A 474 6.18 -45.24 -18.66
C ARG A 474 5.92 -45.50 -17.18
N ARG A 475 6.38 -44.61 -16.30
CA ARG A 475 6.10 -44.71 -14.86
C ARG A 475 4.59 -44.66 -14.55
N GLY A 476 3.84 -43.79 -15.24
CA GLY A 476 2.38 -43.72 -15.11
C GLY A 476 1.67 -45.00 -15.56
N ILE A 477 2.16 -45.64 -16.64
CA ILE A 477 1.68 -46.95 -17.10
C ILE A 477 1.93 -48.03 -16.05
N GLU A 478 3.17 -48.14 -15.55
CA GLU A 478 3.51 -49.12 -14.50
C GLU A 478 2.66 -48.94 -13.23
N LEU A 479 2.39 -47.69 -12.84
CA LEU A 479 1.58 -47.38 -11.67
C LEU A 479 0.13 -47.87 -11.84
N LEU A 480 -0.46 -47.65 -13.01
CA LEU A 480 -1.82 -48.08 -13.32
C LEU A 480 -1.92 -49.60 -13.53
N GLU A 481 -0.89 -50.24 -14.08
CA GLU A 481 -0.83 -51.70 -14.22
C GLU A 481 -0.77 -52.43 -12.88
N LYS A 482 -0.14 -51.83 -11.86
CA LYS A 482 -0.13 -52.38 -10.50
C LYS A 482 -1.43 -52.17 -9.74
N ALA A 483 -2.25 -51.22 -10.17
CA ALA A 483 -3.53 -50.88 -9.55
C ALA A 483 -4.73 -51.63 -10.16
N ALA A 484 -4.60 -52.03 -11.45
CA ALA A 484 -5.56 -52.83 -12.19
C ALA A 484 -5.51 -54.32 -11.80
#